data_AF-A0A7S2VXW0-F1
#
_entry.id   AF-A0A7S2VXW0-F1
#
_cell.length_a   1.000
_cell.length_b   1.000
_cell.length_c   1.000
_cell.angle_alpha   90.00
_cell.angle_beta   90.00
_cell.angle_gamma   90.00
#
_symmetry.space_group_name_H-M   'P 1'
#
loop_
_entity.id
_entity.type
_entity.pdbx_description
1 polymer ?
#
loop_
_entity_poly.entity_id
_entity_poly.type
_entity_poly.pdbx_seq_one_letter_code
_entity_poly.pdbx_strand_id
1 'polypeptide(L)'
;GGKKKAVGPFTKKDWYDIKAPSMFSVRNIGKTLVSRTAGTKIASDGLKGRIFEVSLADLNNDEDQSFRKMKLKCEDVQGKNVLTNFAGMDFTTDKIRSLVRKWFSLIECFVDVKTTDGDTLRVFCIGFTKRRVDMAKRTCYAQSAQIRKIRAKMVEIITRECTTC
;
A
#
# COMPACT_ATOMS: atom_id res chain seq x y z
N GLY A 1 -30.36 -3.55 -44.23
CA GLY A 1 -29.81 -3.38 -42.87
C GLY A 1 -28.35 -3.79 -42.87
N GLY A 2 -27.43 -2.82 -42.87
CA GLY A 2 -25.99 -3.10 -42.97
C GLY A 2 -25.45 -3.73 -41.68
N LYS A 3 -24.81 -4.90 -41.79
CA LYS A 3 -24.00 -5.48 -40.70
C LYS A 3 -22.96 -4.44 -40.30
N LYS A 4 -23.11 -3.83 -39.11
CA LYS A 4 -22.07 -2.95 -38.55
C LYS A 4 -20.76 -3.73 -38.52
N LYS A 5 -19.74 -3.21 -39.19
CA LYS A 5 -18.38 -3.76 -39.20
C LYS A 5 -17.97 -4.00 -37.75
N ALA A 6 -17.47 -5.19 -37.42
CA ALA A 6 -17.04 -5.50 -36.06
C ALA A 6 -15.89 -4.55 -35.68
N VAL A 7 -16.17 -3.61 -34.77
CA VAL A 7 -15.18 -2.65 -34.29
C VAL A 7 -14.49 -3.26 -33.07
N GLY A 8 -13.16 -3.38 -33.13
CA GLY A 8 -12.38 -3.93 -32.03
C GLY A 8 -12.53 -3.10 -30.75
N PRO A 9 -12.65 -3.73 -29.56
CA PRO A 9 -12.97 -3.03 -28.32
C PRO A 9 -11.91 -2.01 -27.87
N PHE A 10 -10.65 -2.19 -28.28
CA PHE A 10 -9.55 -1.26 -27.95
C PHE A 10 -9.58 0.04 -28.75
N THR A 11 -10.24 0.08 -29.91
CA THR A 11 -10.33 1.30 -30.74
C THR A 11 -11.11 2.43 -30.05
N LYS A 12 -11.92 2.07 -29.05
CA LYS A 12 -12.73 3.02 -28.24
C LYS A 12 -12.05 3.41 -26.93
N LYS A 13 -10.81 2.98 -26.69
CA LYS A 13 -10.09 3.20 -25.44
C LYS A 13 -8.93 4.17 -25.64
N ASP A 14 -8.73 5.03 -24.67
CA ASP A 14 -7.60 5.95 -24.63
C ASP A 14 -6.69 5.60 -23.44
N TRP A 15 -5.39 5.83 -23.63
CA TRP A 15 -4.34 5.56 -22.64
C TRP A 15 -4.01 6.82 -21.84
N TYR A 16 -3.80 6.63 -20.55
CA TYR A 16 -3.48 7.65 -19.57
C TYR A 16 -2.22 7.24 -18.80
N ASP A 17 -1.39 8.22 -18.44
CA ASP A 17 -0.17 8.02 -17.67
C ASP A 17 -0.45 8.19 -16.17
N ILE A 18 -0.11 7.19 -15.36
CA ILE A 18 -0.29 7.23 -13.90
C ILE A 18 0.91 7.94 -13.28
N LYS A 19 0.62 8.97 -12.48
CA LYS A 19 1.62 9.75 -11.76
C LYS A 19 1.55 9.48 -10.26
N ALA A 20 2.69 9.11 -9.69
CA ALA A 20 2.88 8.99 -8.25
C ALA A 20 2.91 10.38 -7.57
N PRO A 21 2.56 10.47 -6.28
CA PRO A 21 2.78 11.66 -5.48
C PRO A 21 4.25 12.09 -5.44
N SER A 22 4.51 13.35 -5.07
CA SER A 22 5.85 13.96 -5.02
C SER A 22 6.80 13.33 -4.00
N MET A 23 6.28 12.54 -3.06
CA MET A 23 7.07 11.86 -2.02
C MET A 23 7.95 10.71 -2.57
N PHE A 24 7.65 10.20 -3.77
CA PHE A 24 8.41 9.13 -4.41
C PHE A 24 9.40 9.68 -5.44
N SER A 25 10.54 9.01 -5.64
CA SER A 25 11.55 9.46 -6.59
C SER A 25 11.10 9.26 -8.04
N VAL A 26 10.45 8.14 -8.33
CA VAL A 26 9.88 7.82 -9.64
C VAL A 26 8.41 8.22 -9.69
N ARG A 27 8.11 9.28 -10.46
CA ARG A 27 6.73 9.74 -10.64
C ARG A 27 5.96 8.96 -11.69
N ASN A 28 6.62 8.36 -12.67
CA ASN A 28 5.93 7.67 -13.76
C ASN A 28 5.80 6.19 -13.42
N ILE A 29 4.63 5.78 -12.95
CA ILE A 29 4.38 4.40 -12.50
C ILE A 29 4.06 3.49 -13.69
N GLY A 30 3.24 3.97 -14.61
CA GLY A 30 2.73 3.15 -15.70
C GLY A 30 1.60 3.81 -16.44
N LYS A 31 0.82 3.00 -17.16
CA LYS A 31 -0.30 3.45 -17.97
C LYS A 31 -1.58 2.73 -17.59
N THR A 32 -2.71 3.42 -17.68
CA THR A 32 -4.04 2.84 -17.56
C THR A 32 -4.90 3.18 -18.77
N LEU A 33 -5.86 2.31 -19.06
CA LEU A 33 -6.79 2.48 -20.17
C LEU A 33 -8.20 2.71 -19.65
N VAL A 34 -8.93 3.59 -20.32
CA VAL A 34 -10.35 3.84 -20.08
C VAL A 34 -11.06 4.04 -21.40
N SER A 35 -12.37 3.77 -21.43
CA SER A 35 -13.19 4.05 -22.61
C SER A 35 -13.25 5.56 -22.83
N ARG A 36 -13.13 6.00 -24.09
CA ARG A 36 -13.25 7.41 -24.48
C ARG A 36 -14.60 7.95 -24.04
N THR A 37 -14.61 9.23 -23.63
CA THR A 37 -15.83 9.96 -23.30
C THR A 37 -16.85 9.85 -24.45
N ALA A 38 -18.06 9.40 -24.12
CA ALA A 38 -19.14 9.24 -25.08
C ALA A 38 -20.47 9.63 -24.43
N GLY A 39 -21.12 10.66 -24.97
CA GLY A 39 -22.34 11.22 -24.41
C GLY A 39 -22.13 11.69 -22.97
N THR A 40 -22.94 11.18 -22.04
CA THR A 40 -22.90 11.52 -20.62
C THR A 40 -21.85 10.76 -19.81
N LYS A 41 -21.16 9.77 -20.40
CA LYS A 41 -20.12 9.00 -19.71
C LYS A 41 -18.75 9.62 -19.95
N ILE A 42 -18.22 10.30 -18.94
CA ILE A 42 -16.91 10.94 -18.98
C ILE A 42 -15.82 9.94 -18.61
N ALA A 43 -14.72 9.93 -19.37
CA ALA A 43 -13.59 9.04 -19.13
C ALA A 43 -12.93 9.26 -17.75
N SER A 44 -12.88 10.51 -17.26
CA SER A 44 -12.34 10.86 -15.95
C SER A 44 -13.04 10.13 -14.82
N ASP A 45 -14.36 10.02 -14.88
CA ASP A 45 -15.17 9.43 -13.81
C ASP A 45 -14.94 7.93 -13.72
N GLY A 46 -14.61 7.29 -14.84
CA GLY A 46 -14.20 5.89 -14.87
C GLY A 46 -12.76 5.64 -14.40
N LEU A 47 -11.94 6.68 -14.25
CA LEU A 47 -10.57 6.63 -13.75
C LEU A 47 -10.50 6.97 -12.25
N LYS A 48 -11.23 8.00 -11.83
CA LYS A 48 -11.31 8.44 -10.42
C LYS A 48 -11.80 7.28 -9.54
N GLY A 49 -11.15 7.11 -8.40
CA GLY A 49 -11.44 6.03 -7.46
C GLY A 49 -10.78 4.69 -7.78
N ARG A 50 -10.09 4.51 -8.92
CA ARG A 50 -9.24 3.34 -9.14
C ARG A 50 -8.09 3.31 -8.15
N ILE A 51 -7.74 2.12 -7.68
CA ILE A 51 -6.58 1.88 -6.82
C ILE A 51 -5.55 1.08 -7.61
N PHE A 52 -4.33 1.59 -7.64
CA PHE A 52 -3.17 0.95 -8.26
C PHE A 52 -2.25 0.41 -7.18
N GLU A 53 -1.89 -0.86 -7.27
CA GLU A 53 -0.92 -1.50 -6.38
C GLU A 53 0.44 -1.55 -7.09
N VAL A 54 1.47 -0.99 -6.44
CA VAL A 54 2.82 -0.85 -7.00
C VAL A 54 3.83 -1.22 -5.94
N SER A 55 4.97 -1.82 -6.32
CA SER A 55 6.06 -2.04 -5.38
C SER A 55 6.72 -0.73 -4.98
N LEU A 56 7.14 -0.59 -3.72
CA LEU A 56 7.91 0.56 -3.27
C LEU A 56 9.30 0.61 -3.93
N ALA A 57 9.84 -0.56 -4.31
CA ALA A 57 11.09 -0.64 -5.06
C ALA A 57 10.99 0.11 -6.40
N ASP A 58 9.88 -0.06 -7.12
CA ASP A 58 9.66 0.60 -8.41
C ASP A 58 9.46 2.11 -8.26
N LEU A 59 8.92 2.54 -7.11
CA LEU A 59 8.69 3.95 -6.80
C LEU A 59 9.96 4.68 -6.35
N ASN A 60 10.91 3.98 -5.74
CA ASN A 60 12.12 4.56 -5.15
C ASN A 60 13.43 4.13 -5.83
N ASN A 61 13.40 3.18 -6.77
CA ASN A 61 14.56 2.45 -7.31
C ASN A 61 15.43 1.78 -6.23
N ASP A 62 14.78 1.20 -5.22
CA ASP A 62 15.43 0.50 -4.11
C ASP A 62 14.88 -0.93 -3.96
N GLU A 63 15.64 -1.91 -4.44
CA GLU A 63 15.24 -3.32 -4.44
C GLU A 63 15.05 -3.92 -3.05
N ASP A 64 15.70 -3.37 -2.01
CA ASP A 64 15.56 -3.84 -0.63
C ASP A 64 14.14 -3.63 -0.10
N GLN A 65 13.38 -2.71 -0.70
CA GLN A 65 12.01 -2.37 -0.34
C GLN A 65 10.94 -3.06 -1.20
N SER A 66 11.35 -4.03 -2.03
CA SER A 66 10.46 -4.78 -2.94
C SER A 66 9.28 -5.48 -2.26
N PHE A 67 9.42 -5.85 -0.99
CA PHE A 67 8.35 -6.50 -0.24
C PHE A 67 7.21 -5.56 0.19
N ARG A 68 7.39 -4.24 0.05
CA ARG A 68 6.37 -3.25 0.43
C ARG A 68 5.56 -2.86 -0.80
N LYS A 69 4.25 -3.06 -0.74
CA LYS A 69 3.31 -2.72 -1.80
C LYS A 69 2.55 -1.46 -1.41
N MET A 70 2.66 -0.41 -2.22
CA MET A 70 1.93 0.83 -2.05
C MET A 70 0.63 0.78 -2.85
N LYS A 71 -0.48 1.16 -2.24
CA LYS A 71 -1.77 1.35 -2.88
C LYS A 71 -1.99 2.84 -3.11
N LEU A 72 -2.16 3.21 -4.36
CA LEU A 72 -2.31 4.60 -4.81
C LEU A 72 -3.68 4.77 -5.46
N LYS A 73 -4.52 5.65 -4.90
CA LYS A 73 -5.86 5.92 -5.41
C LYS A 73 -5.82 7.10 -6.37
N CYS A 74 -6.47 6.97 -7.52
CA CYS A 74 -6.72 8.08 -8.43
C CYS A 74 -7.71 9.07 -7.80
N GLU A 75 -7.26 10.29 -7.54
CA GLU A 75 -8.14 11.39 -7.09
C GLU A 75 -8.53 12.30 -8.25
N ASP A 76 -7.56 12.64 -9.10
CA ASP A 76 -7.80 13.59 -10.18
C ASP A 76 -7.12 13.19 -11.49
N VAL A 77 -7.63 13.74 -12.60
CA VAL A 77 -7.14 13.49 -13.95
C VAL A 77 -6.92 14.84 -14.65
N GLN A 78 -5.66 15.14 -14.99
CA GLN A 78 -5.26 16.36 -15.67
C GLN A 78 -4.77 16.03 -17.07
N GLY A 79 -5.60 16.33 -18.08
CA GLY A 79 -5.32 15.95 -19.46
C GLY A 79 -5.20 14.43 -19.59
N LYS A 80 -4.00 13.91 -19.87
CA LYS A 80 -3.71 12.47 -19.92
C LYS A 80 -2.99 11.93 -18.67
N ASN A 81 -2.70 12.79 -17.70
CA ASN A 81 -2.04 12.40 -16.45
C ASN A 81 -3.08 12.09 -15.38
N VAL A 82 -2.92 10.94 -14.72
CA VAL A 82 -3.72 10.52 -13.57
C VAL A 82 -2.93 10.84 -12.31
N LEU A 83 -3.45 11.74 -11.49
CA LEU A 83 -2.85 12.09 -10.20
C LEU A 83 -3.37 11.13 -9.13
N THR A 84 -2.42 10.51 -8.43
CA THR A 84 -2.73 9.54 -7.39
C THR A 84 -2.36 10.07 -6.01
N ASN A 85 -3.08 9.62 -5.00
CA ASN A 85 -2.81 9.85 -3.58
C ASN A 85 -2.63 8.51 -2.85
N PHE A 86 -2.01 8.55 -1.68
CA PHE A 86 -1.82 7.37 -0.85
C PHE A 86 -3.16 6.81 -0.35
N ALA A 87 -3.37 5.51 -0.54
CA ALA A 87 -4.57 4.82 -0.07
C ALA A 87 -4.25 3.71 0.96
N GLY A 88 -3.02 3.19 0.96
CA GLY A 88 -2.60 2.19 1.92
C GLY A 88 -1.27 1.55 1.58
N MET A 89 -0.75 0.79 2.54
CA MET A 89 0.46 -0.01 2.42
C MET A 89 0.14 -1.46 2.80
N ASP A 90 0.75 -2.40 2.10
CA ASP A 90 0.68 -3.82 2.42
C ASP A 90 2.04 -4.49 2.22
N PHE A 91 2.25 -5.65 2.83
CA PHE A 91 3.45 -6.46 2.58
C PHE A 91 3.14 -7.58 1.58
N THR A 92 4.17 -8.04 0.87
CA THR A 92 4.05 -9.24 0.06
C THR A 92 3.87 -10.49 0.95
N THR A 93 3.15 -11.48 0.42
CA THR A 93 2.79 -12.68 1.20
C THR A 93 4.00 -13.54 1.54
N ASP A 94 4.99 -13.59 0.65
CA ASP A 94 6.29 -14.24 0.87
C ASP A 94 7.05 -13.59 2.02
N LYS A 95 7.05 -12.25 2.13
CA LYS A 95 7.73 -11.56 3.22
C LYS A 95 7.10 -11.87 4.56
N ILE A 96 5.78 -11.74 4.67
CA ILE A 96 5.05 -12.07 5.91
C ILE A 96 5.34 -13.53 6.32
N ARG A 97 5.24 -14.47 5.38
CA ARG A 97 5.51 -15.90 5.64
C ARG A 97 6.97 -16.18 6.01
N SER A 98 7.93 -15.44 5.46
CA SER A 98 9.35 -15.61 5.80
C SER A 98 9.68 -15.10 7.21
N LEU A 99 8.97 -14.08 7.69
CA LEU A 99 9.11 -13.53 9.04
C LEU A 99 8.52 -14.48 10.10
N VAL A 100 7.39 -15.12 9.78
CA VAL A 100 6.72 -16.05 10.69
C VAL A 100 7.51 -17.37 10.78
N ARG A 101 8.24 -17.53 11.88
CA ARG A 101 9.03 -18.75 12.16
C ARG A 101 8.61 -19.38 13.49
N LYS A 102 8.77 -20.70 13.60
CA LYS A 102 8.54 -21.44 14.85
C LYS A 102 9.60 -21.08 15.90
N TRP A 103 9.28 -21.35 17.17
CA TRP A 103 10.16 -21.16 18.34
C TRP A 103 10.39 -19.72 18.78
N PHE A 104 9.63 -18.79 18.21
CA PHE A 104 9.57 -17.38 18.59
C PHE A 104 8.12 -17.01 18.96
N SER A 105 7.96 -15.98 19.76
CA SER A 105 6.65 -15.37 20.01
C SER A 105 6.40 -14.29 18.97
N LEU A 106 5.25 -14.40 18.29
CA LEU A 106 4.70 -13.34 17.47
C LEU A 106 3.93 -12.36 18.36
N ILE A 107 4.15 -11.07 18.13
CA ILE A 107 3.52 -9.96 18.83
C ILE A 107 2.88 -9.04 17.79
N GLU A 108 1.56 -9.09 17.71
CA GLU A 108 0.75 -8.24 16.83
C GLU A 108 0.07 -7.11 17.61
N CYS A 109 -0.07 -5.95 16.97
CA CYS A 109 -0.81 -4.80 17.48
C CYS A 109 -1.46 -4.05 16.31
N PHE A 110 -2.59 -3.42 16.55
CA PHE A 110 -3.19 -2.45 15.62
C PHE A 110 -3.64 -1.22 16.38
N VAL A 111 -3.62 -0.06 15.71
CA VAL A 111 -4.08 1.21 16.27
C VAL A 111 -4.84 1.97 15.19
N ASP A 112 -5.98 2.54 15.56
CA ASP A 112 -6.72 3.49 14.74
C ASP A 112 -6.28 4.90 15.12
N VAL A 113 -5.71 5.63 14.17
CA VAL A 113 -5.21 7.00 14.40
C VAL A 113 -5.82 7.94 13.39
N LYS A 114 -6.12 9.16 13.84
CA LYS A 114 -6.49 10.27 12.98
C LYS A 114 -5.27 11.15 12.75
N THR A 115 -4.90 11.38 11.49
CA THR A 115 -3.78 12.26 11.11
C THR A 115 -4.17 13.72 11.24
N THR A 116 -3.18 14.62 11.15
CA THR A 116 -3.44 16.08 11.21
C THR A 116 -4.31 16.57 10.05
N ASP A 117 -4.17 15.94 8.88
CA ASP A 117 -4.93 16.22 7.66
C ASP A 117 -6.41 15.77 7.73
N GLY A 118 -6.79 15.04 8.78
CA GLY A 118 -8.18 14.62 9.03
C GLY A 118 -8.53 13.21 8.56
N ASP A 119 -7.60 12.50 7.91
CA ASP A 119 -7.75 11.11 7.51
C ASP A 119 -7.65 10.15 8.71
N THR A 120 -8.37 9.03 8.63
CA THR A 120 -8.32 7.96 9.63
C THR A 120 -7.61 6.74 9.06
N LEU A 121 -6.52 6.33 9.72
CA LEU A 121 -5.69 5.19 9.30
C LEU A 121 -5.71 4.10 10.37
N ARG A 122 -5.76 2.84 9.93
CA ARG A 122 -5.50 1.67 10.79
C ARG A 122 -4.09 1.17 10.53
N VAL A 123 -3.22 1.34 11.51
CA VAL A 123 -1.82 0.92 11.42
C VAL A 123 -1.65 -0.43 12.11
N PHE A 124 -1.06 -1.39 11.40
CA PHE A 124 -0.71 -2.70 11.93
C PHE A 124 0.79 -2.76 12.21
N CYS A 125 1.16 -3.38 13.34
CA CYS A 125 2.54 -3.63 13.72
C CYS A 125 2.71 -5.11 14.09
N ILE A 126 3.76 -5.71 13.54
CA ILE A 126 4.17 -7.08 13.85
C ILE A 126 5.59 -7.08 14.41
N GLY A 127 5.81 -7.84 15.47
CA GLY A 127 7.11 -8.03 16.09
C GLY A 127 7.34 -9.50 16.42
N PHE A 128 8.59 -9.93 16.37
CA PHE A 128 9.00 -11.28 16.76
C PHE A 128 10.07 -11.19 17.83
N THR A 129 10.04 -12.11 18.79
CA THR A 129 11.18 -12.27 19.71
C THR A 129 12.41 -12.72 18.93
N LYS A 130 13.59 -12.23 19.33
CA LYS A 130 14.87 -12.62 18.74
C LYS A 130 15.72 -13.32 19.78
N ARG A 131 16.31 -14.45 19.40
CA ARG A 131 17.24 -15.18 20.27
C ARG A 131 18.55 -14.38 20.39
N ARG A 132 19.08 -14.28 21.61
CA ARG A 132 20.42 -13.74 21.87
C ARG A 132 21.49 -14.73 21.39
N VAL A 133 22.67 -14.23 21.03
CA VAL A 133 23.75 -15.06 20.44
C VAL A 133 24.18 -16.17 21.42
N ASP A 134 24.30 -15.86 22.71
CA ASP A 134 24.81 -16.79 23.74
C ASP A 134 23.73 -17.64 24.42
N MET A 135 22.52 -17.68 23.87
CA MET A 135 21.40 -18.39 24.49
C MET A 135 21.42 -19.89 24.14
N ALA A 136 21.65 -20.74 25.14
CA ALA A 136 21.64 -22.20 24.97
C ALA A 136 20.25 -22.76 24.57
N LYS A 137 19.16 -22.11 25.01
CA LYS A 137 17.79 -22.54 24.69
C LYS A 137 17.46 -22.29 23.21
N ARG A 138 16.92 -23.30 22.53
CA ARG A 138 16.47 -23.18 21.13
C ARG A 138 15.23 -22.29 20.96
N THR A 139 14.35 -22.26 21.97
CA THR A 139 13.12 -21.45 21.95
C THR A 139 13.29 -20.12 22.68
N CYS A 140 12.69 -19.08 22.13
CA CYS A 140 12.70 -17.72 22.68
C CYS A 140 11.26 -17.21 22.78
N TYR A 141 10.52 -17.71 23.76
CA TYR A 141 9.14 -17.26 24.01
C TYR A 141 9.11 -16.13 25.03
N ALA A 142 8.32 -15.09 24.76
CA ALA A 142 8.05 -14.02 25.70
C ALA A 142 6.91 -14.43 26.65
N GLN A 143 7.01 -14.03 27.92
CA GLN A 143 5.90 -14.23 28.86
C GLN A 143 4.71 -13.33 28.48
N SER A 144 3.48 -13.79 28.72
CA SER A 144 2.27 -13.04 28.37
C SER A 144 2.23 -11.63 29.00
N ALA A 145 2.77 -11.47 30.22
CA ALA A 145 2.89 -10.16 30.86
C ALA A 145 3.83 -9.22 30.11
N GLN A 146 4.95 -9.72 29.59
CA GLN A 146 5.88 -8.94 28.77
C GLN A 146 5.26 -8.56 27.42
N ILE A 147 4.53 -9.50 26.78
CA ILE A 147 3.83 -9.24 25.51
C ILE A 147 2.83 -8.09 25.68
N ARG A 148 2.06 -8.05 26.78
CA ARG A 148 1.14 -6.94 27.05
C ARG A 148 1.87 -5.59 27.21
N LYS A 149 3.00 -5.57 27.93
CA LYS A 149 3.83 -4.36 28.09
C LYS A 149 4.39 -3.87 26.74
N ILE A 150 4.86 -4.80 25.90
CA ILE A 150 5.37 -4.48 24.56
C ILE A 150 4.25 -3.91 23.69
N ARG A 151 3.06 -4.53 23.69
CA ARG A 151 1.90 -4.02 22.95
C ARG A 151 1.49 -2.62 23.40
N ALA A 152 1.44 -2.37 24.71
CA ALA A 152 1.14 -1.03 25.23
C ALA A 152 2.14 0.02 24.71
N LYS A 153 3.44 -0.33 24.69
CA LYS A 153 4.48 0.55 24.13
C LYS A 153 4.39 0.71 22.61
N MET A 154 4.01 -0.34 21.88
CA MET A 154 3.75 -0.24 20.44
C MET A 154 2.61 0.74 20.15
N VAL A 155 1.49 0.63 20.89
CA VAL A 155 0.36 1.56 20.74
C VAL A 155 0.78 3.00 21.02
N GLU A 156 1.50 3.22 22.13
CA GLU A 156 1.98 4.54 22.53
C GLU A 156 2.85 5.19 21.45
N ILE A 157 3.83 4.46 20.92
CA ILE A 157 4.73 4.98 19.88
C ILE A 157 3.96 5.24 18.58
N ILE A 158 3.14 4.28 18.11
CA ILE A 158 2.38 4.43 16.87
C ILE A 158 1.46 5.65 16.97
N THR A 159 0.73 5.80 18.07
CA THR A 159 -0.17 6.94 18.27
C THR A 159 0.61 8.25 18.24
N ARG A 160 1.74 8.31 18.95
CA ARG A 160 2.57 9.52 19.00
C ARG A 160 3.08 9.94 17.61
N GLU A 161 3.67 9.02 16.85
CA GLU A 161 4.25 9.34 15.53
C GLU A 161 3.17 9.63 14.48
N CYS A 162 2.03 8.95 14.53
CA CYS A 162 0.95 9.15 13.55
C CYS A 162 0.09 10.39 13.82
N THR A 163 0.02 10.89 15.05
CA THR A 163 -0.74 12.13 15.36
C THR A 163 0.08 13.39 15.07
N THR A 164 1.40 13.31 15.04
CA THR A 164 2.27 14.45 14.69
C THR A 164 2.40 14.70 13.19
N CYS A 165 2.00 13.72 12.38
CA CYS A 165 2.01 13.77 10.92
C CYS A 165 0.60 14.09 10.42
#